data_AF-A0A919WUA5-F1
#
_entry.id   AF-A0A919WUA5-F1
#
_cell.length_a   1.000
_cell.length_b   1.000
_cell.length_c   1.000
_cell.angle_alpha   90.00
_cell.angle_beta   90.00
_cell.angle_gamma   90.00
#
_symmetry.space_group_name_H-M   'P 1'
#
loop_
_entity.id
_entity.type
_entity.pdbx_description
1 polymer ?
#
loop_
_entity_poly.entity_id
_entity_poly.type
_entity_poly.pdbx_seq_one_letter_code
_entity_poly.pdbx_strand_id
1 'polypeptide(L)'
;MFKVSKINTLFLLMICVFIATTAFGLLIPLLPAFMEKFNSNGQMMGLLVATYGIIQLFLSPIAGRFADRYGRKRIIEIGLICLTLSQLLFAFSFHFWVLFLGRFLTGIAVSLLIPGAMACIIDITTEEERAKGLSFLNASISFGFVIGPGIGGFLTTYGLYIPFYFAAILSFLSFLLSFFLLPETLEKKTQMTKADTATPQPMVQQLLRSIRVPYVVPLLLVFLYSVSLYIFEAIFGLFVDKQFGYTAKDIALVITIAAFVSVMVQLLLTNKLVSFFGDLKIMNGTMIAGGVSFFFLLFTTRFWSILLLTCLLYTATSILRPIINTVLSKLANNEQGFIAGMNNAYVSLGSIVGPILGGILFDINTYFPYVIGVLAFLAGTVFLTWKHRSFIPTRSKS
;
A
#
# COMPACT_ATOMS: atom_id res chain seq x y z
N MET A 1 -1.13 7.68 -36.10
CA MET A 1 -2.36 7.79 -35.28
C MET A 1 -2.35 6.89 -34.03
N PHE A 2 -1.70 5.71 -34.03
CA PHE A 2 -1.64 4.78 -32.88
C PHE A 2 -0.81 5.25 -31.66
N LYS A 3 0.21 6.11 -31.82
CA LYS A 3 1.08 6.53 -30.70
C LYS A 3 0.40 7.51 -29.73
N VAL A 4 -0.54 8.32 -30.23
CA VAL A 4 -1.30 9.29 -29.42
C VAL A 4 -2.37 8.58 -28.57
N SER A 5 -3.02 7.53 -29.09
CA SER A 5 -4.03 6.80 -28.30
C SER A 5 -3.43 6.04 -27.12
N LYS A 6 -2.18 5.56 -27.24
CA LYS A 6 -1.43 4.92 -26.15
C LYS A 6 -1.13 5.89 -25.01
N ILE A 7 -0.70 7.11 -25.32
CA ILE A 7 -0.43 8.16 -24.32
C ILE A 7 -1.72 8.55 -23.60
N ASN A 8 -2.83 8.71 -24.33
CA ASN A 8 -4.12 9.03 -23.74
C ASN A 8 -4.61 7.89 -22.83
N THR A 9 -4.43 6.63 -23.23
CA THR A 9 -4.79 5.46 -22.42
C THR A 9 -3.97 5.40 -21.13
N LEU A 10 -2.64 5.55 -21.22
CA LEU A 10 -1.76 5.57 -20.06
C LEU A 10 -2.15 6.68 -19.07
N PHE A 11 -2.40 7.89 -19.57
CA PHE A 11 -2.81 9.02 -18.75
C PHE A 11 -4.16 8.81 -18.06
N LEU A 12 -5.14 8.23 -18.76
CA LEU A 12 -6.43 7.85 -18.17
C LEU A 12 -6.28 6.82 -17.05
N LEU A 13 -5.44 5.79 -17.25
CA LEU A 13 -5.15 4.78 -16.23
C LEU A 13 -4.46 5.41 -15.01
N MET A 14 -3.51 6.32 -15.23
CA MET A 14 -2.85 7.08 -14.17
C MET A 14 -3.85 7.89 -13.35
N ILE A 15 -4.82 8.57 -13.98
CA ILE A 15 -5.89 9.32 -13.29
C ILE A 15 -6.76 8.37 -12.46
N CYS A 16 -7.22 7.27 -13.05
CA CYS A 16 -8.10 6.32 -12.36
C CYS A 16 -7.44 5.76 -11.10
N VAL A 17 -6.17 5.36 -11.22
CA VAL A 17 -5.42 4.80 -10.09
C VAL A 17 -5.04 5.86 -9.06
N PHE A 18 -4.68 7.07 -9.51
CA PHE A 18 -4.44 8.21 -8.61
C PHE A 18 -5.67 8.50 -7.74
N ILE A 19 -6.86 8.57 -8.34
CA ILE A 19 -8.11 8.83 -7.60
C ILE A 19 -8.41 7.70 -6.61
N ALA A 20 -8.15 6.44 -6.99
CA ALA A 20 -8.33 5.30 -6.10
C ALA A 20 -7.40 5.35 -4.88
N THR A 21 -6.12 5.68 -5.07
CA THR A 21 -5.16 5.75 -3.97
C THR A 21 -5.32 7.01 -3.13
N THR A 22 -5.74 8.13 -3.73
CA THR A 22 -6.18 9.33 -2.99
C THR A 22 -7.36 8.98 -2.09
N ALA A 23 -8.42 8.35 -2.62
CA ALA A 23 -9.60 7.97 -1.85
C ALA A 23 -9.27 7.04 -0.69
N PHE A 24 -8.33 6.11 -0.87
CA PHE A 24 -7.80 5.28 0.21
C PHE A 24 -7.17 6.13 1.33
N GLY A 25 -6.34 7.11 0.96
CA GLY A 25 -5.58 7.94 1.91
C GLY A 25 -6.43 8.93 2.70
N LEU A 26 -7.65 9.25 2.23
CA LEU A 26 -8.55 10.19 2.91
C LEU A 26 -8.96 9.72 4.30
N LEU A 27 -9.05 8.41 4.55
CA LEU A 27 -9.58 7.89 5.81
C LEU A 27 -8.64 8.13 7.00
N ILE A 28 -7.32 8.09 6.78
CA ILE A 28 -6.31 8.06 7.85
C ILE A 28 -6.42 9.24 8.82
N PRO A 29 -6.40 10.52 8.38
CA PRO A 29 -6.50 11.65 9.30
C PRO A 29 -7.90 11.82 9.93
N LEU A 30 -8.90 11.05 9.48
CA LEU A 30 -10.28 11.11 9.97
C LEU A 30 -10.59 10.02 10.99
N LEU A 31 -9.70 9.03 11.19
CA LEU A 31 -9.91 7.95 12.16
C LEU A 31 -10.22 8.44 13.58
N PRO A 32 -9.56 9.48 14.14
CA PRO A 32 -9.90 9.99 15.47
C PRO A 32 -11.33 10.53 15.53
N ALA A 33 -11.72 11.35 14.55
CA ALA A 33 -13.07 11.92 14.49
C ALA A 33 -14.17 10.86 14.34
N PHE A 34 -13.89 9.76 13.61
CA PHE A 34 -14.81 8.64 13.54
C PHE A 34 -14.86 7.82 14.83
N MET A 35 -13.73 7.64 15.51
CA MET A 35 -13.70 6.99 16.82
C MET A 35 -14.58 7.74 17.82
N GLU A 36 -14.41 9.06 17.90
CA GLU A 36 -15.21 9.93 18.78
C GLU A 36 -16.69 9.90 18.39
N LYS A 37 -17.01 10.16 17.12
CA LYS A 37 -18.39 10.23 16.63
C LYS A 37 -19.21 8.98 16.93
N PHE A 38 -18.58 7.80 16.81
CA PHE A 38 -19.26 6.52 17.03
C PHE A 38 -19.05 5.96 18.44
N ASN A 39 -18.43 6.71 19.36
CA ASN A 39 -18.06 6.26 20.70
C ASN A 39 -17.38 4.87 20.66
N SER A 40 -16.42 4.73 19.76
CA SER A 40 -15.74 3.48 19.45
C SER A 40 -14.33 3.45 20.06
N ASN A 41 -13.53 2.44 19.74
CA ASN A 41 -12.20 2.24 20.33
C ASN A 41 -11.12 1.93 19.27
N GLY A 42 -9.87 1.87 19.71
CA GLY A 42 -8.70 1.59 18.87
C GLY A 42 -8.81 0.26 18.15
N GLN A 43 -9.28 -0.79 18.83
CA GLN A 43 -9.50 -2.11 18.23
C GLN A 43 -10.42 -2.03 17.01
N MET A 44 -11.53 -1.30 17.12
CA MET A 44 -12.50 -1.15 16.05
C MET A 44 -11.95 -0.31 14.88
N MET A 45 -11.17 0.75 15.14
CA MET A 45 -10.48 1.50 14.08
C MET A 45 -9.41 0.66 13.38
N GLY A 46 -8.66 -0.13 14.15
CA GLY A 46 -7.70 -1.09 13.64
C GLY A 46 -8.33 -2.13 12.72
N LEU A 47 -9.46 -2.71 13.14
CA LEU A 47 -10.25 -3.64 12.32
C LEU A 47 -10.80 -2.98 11.04
N LEU A 48 -11.26 -1.72 11.14
CA LEU A 48 -11.69 -0.96 9.97
C LEU A 48 -10.54 -0.83 8.97
N VAL A 49 -9.36 -0.39 9.39
CA VAL A 49 -8.19 -0.28 8.49
C VAL A 49 -7.80 -1.64 7.91
N ALA A 50 -7.77 -2.70 8.74
CA ALA A 50 -7.40 -4.06 8.35
C ALA A 50 -8.36 -4.70 7.33
N THR A 51 -9.63 -4.27 7.30
CA THR A 51 -10.63 -4.77 6.34
C THR A 51 -10.13 -4.67 4.91
N TYR A 52 -9.43 -3.59 4.56
CA TYR A 52 -8.79 -3.44 3.25
C TYR A 52 -7.77 -4.54 2.96
N GLY A 53 -6.88 -4.83 3.91
CA GLY A 53 -5.84 -5.84 3.76
C GLY A 53 -6.41 -7.24 3.56
N ILE A 54 -7.51 -7.56 4.26
CA ILE A 54 -8.23 -8.84 4.11
C ILE A 54 -8.72 -8.99 2.67
N ILE A 55 -9.43 -7.98 2.16
CA ILE A 55 -9.97 -8.04 0.79
C ILE A 55 -8.85 -8.06 -0.24
N GLN A 56 -7.79 -7.28 -0.04
CA GLN A 56 -6.63 -7.26 -0.92
C GLN A 56 -5.95 -8.64 -1.01
N LEU A 57 -5.75 -9.32 0.12
CA LEU A 57 -5.08 -10.63 0.18
C LEU A 57 -5.81 -11.68 -0.65
N PHE A 58 -7.14 -11.73 -0.57
CA PHE A 58 -7.93 -12.76 -1.24
C PHE A 58 -8.34 -12.37 -2.66
N LEU A 59 -8.68 -11.10 -2.90
CA LEU A 59 -9.26 -10.68 -4.17
C LEU A 59 -8.21 -10.28 -5.20
N SER A 60 -7.05 -9.75 -4.81
CA SER A 60 -6.02 -9.29 -5.77
C SER A 60 -5.58 -10.39 -6.76
N PRO A 61 -5.29 -11.64 -6.34
CA PRO A 61 -4.96 -12.72 -7.29
C PRO A 61 -6.14 -13.15 -8.18
N ILE A 62 -7.38 -12.97 -7.70
CA ILE A 62 -8.59 -13.30 -8.46
C ILE A 62 -8.86 -12.21 -9.50
N ALA A 63 -8.65 -10.95 -9.14
CA ALA A 63 -8.86 -9.79 -9.98
C ALA A 63 -7.99 -9.81 -11.25
N GLY A 64 -6.72 -10.23 -11.15
CA GLY A 64 -5.85 -10.42 -12.32
C GLY A 64 -6.47 -11.38 -13.35
N ARG A 65 -6.91 -12.55 -12.88
CA ARG A 65 -7.58 -13.56 -13.72
C ARG A 65 -8.91 -13.08 -14.28
N PHE A 66 -9.67 -12.32 -13.50
CA PHE A 66 -10.91 -11.72 -13.98
C PHE A 66 -10.64 -10.69 -15.08
N ALA A 67 -9.55 -9.92 -14.98
CA ALA A 67 -9.14 -9.02 -16.05
C ALA A 67 -8.73 -9.81 -17.30
N ASP A 68 -8.06 -10.96 -17.15
CA ASP A 68 -7.68 -11.82 -18.28
C ASP A 68 -8.92 -12.45 -18.95
N ARG A 69 -9.95 -12.77 -18.17
CA ARG A 69 -11.14 -13.50 -18.65
C ARG A 69 -12.25 -12.59 -19.19
N TYR A 70 -12.54 -11.49 -18.50
CA TYR A 70 -13.71 -10.65 -18.78
C TYR A 70 -13.39 -9.37 -19.55
N GLY A 71 -12.10 -9.06 -19.73
CA GLY A 71 -11.61 -7.81 -20.33
C GLY A 71 -11.04 -6.85 -19.30
N ARG A 72 -10.00 -6.09 -19.67
CA ARG A 72 -9.31 -5.19 -18.75
C ARG A 72 -10.16 -3.96 -18.42
N LYS A 73 -10.81 -3.40 -19.45
CA LYS A 73 -11.64 -2.20 -19.33
C LYS A 73 -12.78 -2.42 -18.33
N ARG A 74 -13.49 -3.54 -18.46
CA ARG A 74 -14.64 -3.87 -17.60
C ARG A 74 -14.26 -3.99 -16.13
N ILE A 75 -13.10 -4.60 -15.83
CA ILE A 75 -12.65 -4.75 -14.44
C ILE A 75 -12.27 -3.41 -13.82
N ILE A 76 -11.65 -2.52 -14.59
CA ILE A 76 -11.34 -1.15 -14.16
C ILE A 76 -12.65 -0.38 -13.87
N GLU A 77 -13.62 -0.46 -14.77
CA GLU A 77 -14.93 0.20 -14.62
C GLU A 77 -15.71 -0.28 -13.40
N ILE A 78 -15.79 -1.60 -13.19
CA ILE A 78 -16.40 -2.18 -11.98
C ILE A 78 -15.68 -1.66 -10.73
N GLY A 79 -14.34 -1.62 -10.76
CA GLY A 79 -13.56 -1.06 -9.66
C GLY A 79 -13.89 0.40 -9.37
N LEU A 80 -14.04 1.25 -10.38
CA LEU A 80 -14.40 2.67 -10.21
C LEU A 80 -15.83 2.87 -9.68
N ILE A 81 -16.78 2.04 -10.13
CA ILE A 81 -18.14 2.05 -9.57
C ILE A 81 -18.12 1.61 -8.10
N CYS A 82 -17.43 0.51 -7.78
CA CYS A 82 -17.26 0.06 -6.40
C CYS A 82 -16.61 1.14 -5.53
N LEU A 83 -15.63 1.88 -6.07
CA LEU A 83 -15.00 3.00 -5.37
C LEU A 83 -16.00 4.11 -5.12
N THR A 84 -16.78 4.50 -6.14
CA THR A 84 -17.82 5.54 -6.02
C THR A 84 -18.81 5.18 -4.92
N LEU A 85 -19.37 3.96 -4.97
CA LEU A 85 -20.32 3.47 -3.97
C LEU A 85 -19.70 3.41 -2.58
N SER A 86 -18.45 2.97 -2.48
CA SER A 86 -17.68 2.98 -1.23
C SER A 86 -17.61 4.38 -0.63
N GLN A 87 -17.25 5.39 -1.43
CA GLN A 87 -17.10 6.76 -0.94
C GLN A 87 -18.46 7.35 -0.53
N LEU A 88 -19.53 7.03 -1.24
CA LEU A 88 -20.90 7.39 -0.82
C LEU A 88 -21.28 6.73 0.51
N LEU A 89 -20.94 5.45 0.73
CA LEU A 89 -21.20 4.79 2.01
C LEU A 89 -20.46 5.47 3.17
N PHE A 90 -19.21 5.90 2.97
CA PHE A 90 -18.51 6.72 3.97
C PHE A 90 -19.18 8.08 4.19
N ALA A 91 -19.62 8.73 3.11
CA ALA A 91 -20.28 10.04 3.18
C ALA A 91 -21.65 10.00 3.90
N PHE A 92 -22.36 8.87 3.80
CA PHE A 92 -23.65 8.62 4.44
C PHE A 92 -23.55 7.67 5.65
N SER A 93 -22.37 7.54 6.27
CA SER A 93 -22.21 6.61 7.39
C SER A 93 -22.88 7.19 8.65
N PHE A 94 -24.13 6.82 8.88
CA PHE A 94 -24.87 7.11 10.12
C PHE A 94 -24.65 6.06 11.21
N HIS A 95 -24.18 4.87 10.82
CA HIS A 95 -23.85 3.78 11.72
C HIS A 95 -22.43 3.28 11.48
N PHE A 96 -21.77 2.83 12.56
CA PHE A 96 -20.38 2.41 12.51
C PHE A 96 -20.11 1.26 11.52
N TRP A 97 -21.03 0.30 11.42
CA TRP A 97 -20.89 -0.84 10.48
C TRP A 97 -20.90 -0.40 9.00
N VAL A 98 -21.50 0.75 8.67
CA VAL A 98 -21.50 1.29 7.30
C VAL A 98 -20.09 1.67 6.86
N LEU A 99 -19.23 2.10 7.80
CA LEU A 99 -17.81 2.34 7.52
C LEU A 99 -17.10 1.05 7.07
N PHE A 100 -17.41 -0.08 7.71
CA PHE A 100 -16.86 -1.38 7.30
C PHE A 100 -17.32 -1.77 5.90
N LEU A 101 -18.59 -1.55 5.56
CA LEU A 101 -19.10 -1.84 4.22
C LEU A 101 -18.44 -0.94 3.16
N GLY A 102 -18.29 0.36 3.45
CA GLY A 102 -17.52 1.27 2.61
C GLY A 102 -16.10 0.78 2.43
N ARG A 103 -15.42 0.43 3.52
CA ARG A 103 -14.02 -0.02 3.49
C ARG A 103 -13.83 -1.33 2.74
N PHE A 104 -14.76 -2.27 2.90
CA PHE A 104 -14.84 -3.51 2.14
C PHE A 104 -14.92 -3.23 0.64
N LEU A 105 -15.82 -2.32 0.21
CA LEU A 105 -15.93 -1.91 -1.19
C LEU A 105 -14.69 -1.16 -1.70
N THR A 106 -14.03 -0.35 -0.86
CA THR A 106 -12.72 0.24 -1.20
C THR A 106 -11.70 -0.86 -1.50
N GLY A 107 -11.64 -1.90 -0.66
CA GLY A 107 -10.76 -3.05 -0.86
C GLY A 107 -11.03 -3.77 -2.18
N ILE A 108 -12.30 -3.98 -2.53
CA ILE A 108 -12.70 -4.54 -3.82
C ILE A 108 -12.24 -3.66 -4.96
N ALA A 109 -12.58 -2.37 -4.89
CA ALA A 109 -12.28 -1.40 -5.93
C ALA A 109 -10.79 -1.34 -6.27
N VAL A 110 -9.93 -1.17 -5.26
CA VAL A 110 -8.47 -1.07 -5.44
C VAL A 110 -7.87 -2.38 -5.94
N SER A 111 -8.38 -3.53 -5.45
CA SER A 111 -7.92 -4.86 -5.88
C SER A 111 -8.27 -5.17 -7.33
N LEU A 112 -9.32 -4.57 -7.89
CA LEU A 112 -9.67 -4.67 -9.30
C LEU A 112 -8.89 -3.66 -10.15
N LEU A 113 -8.83 -2.41 -9.69
CA LEU A 113 -8.25 -1.28 -10.42
C LEU A 113 -6.76 -1.42 -10.68
N ILE A 114 -5.95 -1.69 -9.65
CA ILE A 114 -4.49 -1.67 -9.80
C ILE A 114 -4.00 -2.80 -10.71
N PRO A 115 -4.38 -4.09 -10.50
CA PRO A 115 -3.98 -5.16 -11.41
C PRO A 115 -4.53 -4.98 -12.82
N GLY A 116 -5.77 -4.50 -12.96
CA GLY A 116 -6.37 -4.20 -14.26
C GLY A 116 -5.59 -3.13 -15.03
N ALA A 117 -5.21 -2.04 -14.36
CA ALA A 117 -4.41 -0.97 -14.95
C ALA A 117 -2.99 -1.43 -15.30
N MET A 118 -2.34 -2.22 -14.44
CA MET A 118 -1.02 -2.81 -14.75
C MET A 118 -1.09 -3.69 -16.00
N ALA A 119 -2.13 -4.52 -16.13
CA ALA A 119 -2.34 -5.37 -17.28
C ALA A 119 -2.60 -4.56 -18.56
N CYS A 120 -3.45 -3.52 -18.51
CA CYS A 120 -3.63 -2.60 -19.64
C CYS A 120 -2.32 -1.98 -20.10
N ILE A 121 -1.47 -1.53 -19.17
CA ILE A 121 -0.17 -0.93 -19.50
C ILE A 121 0.72 -1.96 -20.20
N ILE A 122 0.76 -3.19 -19.71
CA ILE A 122 1.52 -4.28 -20.34
C ILE A 122 1.02 -4.55 -21.75
N ASP A 123 -0.30 -4.56 -21.97
CA ASP A 123 -0.92 -4.80 -23.28
C ASP A 123 -0.59 -3.70 -24.31
N ILE A 124 -0.50 -2.43 -23.88
CA ILE A 124 -0.28 -1.29 -24.80
C ILE A 124 1.20 -0.91 -24.98
N THR A 125 2.12 -1.42 -24.15
CA THR A 125 3.56 -1.07 -24.20
C THR A 125 4.40 -2.17 -24.85
N THR A 126 5.48 -1.78 -25.52
CA THR A 126 6.52 -2.74 -25.93
C THR A 126 7.35 -3.18 -24.72
N GLU A 127 8.17 -4.23 -24.86
CA GLU A 127 9.04 -4.68 -23.77
C GLU A 127 9.97 -3.58 -23.25
N GLU A 128 10.53 -2.77 -24.16
CA GLU A 128 11.39 -1.64 -23.82
C GLU A 128 10.63 -0.50 -23.10
N GLU A 129 9.38 -0.25 -23.50
CA GLU A 129 8.55 0.81 -22.92
C GLU A 129 7.83 0.37 -21.62
N ARG A 130 7.69 -0.94 -21.39
CA ARG A 130 6.91 -1.53 -20.27
C ARG A 130 7.38 -1.04 -18.91
N ALA A 131 8.69 -1.02 -18.69
CA ALA A 131 9.28 -0.53 -17.44
C ALA A 131 8.93 0.95 -17.20
N LYS A 132 8.96 1.77 -18.26
CA LYS A 132 8.62 3.20 -18.19
C LYS A 132 7.12 3.40 -17.93
N GLY A 133 6.26 2.66 -18.62
CA GLY A 133 4.80 2.71 -18.41
C GLY A 133 4.40 2.33 -16.97
N LEU A 134 4.95 1.21 -16.47
CA LEU A 134 4.71 0.76 -15.09
C LEU A 134 5.31 1.73 -14.06
N SER A 135 6.43 2.39 -14.37
CA SER A 135 7.00 3.44 -13.51
C SER A 135 6.04 4.63 -13.37
N PHE A 136 5.44 5.11 -14.46
CA PHE A 136 4.45 6.19 -14.41
C PHE A 136 3.21 5.81 -13.59
N LEU A 137 2.70 4.58 -13.73
CA LEU A 137 1.59 4.10 -12.92
C LEU A 137 1.94 4.10 -11.42
N ASN A 138 3.13 3.56 -11.07
CA ASN A 138 3.60 3.56 -9.69
C ASN A 138 3.78 4.98 -9.14
N ALA A 139 4.24 5.92 -9.96
CA ALA A 139 4.32 7.33 -9.57
C ALA A 139 2.93 7.91 -9.25
N SER A 140 1.91 7.60 -10.05
CA SER A 140 0.52 8.01 -9.75
C SER A 140 -0.03 7.38 -8.47
N ILE A 141 0.26 6.08 -8.23
CA ILE A 141 -0.08 5.39 -6.99
C ILE A 141 0.52 6.13 -5.79
N SER A 142 1.84 6.34 -5.80
CA SER A 142 2.57 7.04 -4.75
C SER A 142 2.06 8.46 -4.54
N PHE A 143 1.82 9.20 -5.63
CA PHE A 143 1.31 10.57 -5.55
C PHE A 143 -0.08 10.62 -4.89
N GLY A 144 -0.97 9.68 -5.21
CA GLY A 144 -2.28 9.61 -4.57
C GLY A 144 -2.20 9.29 -3.07
N PHE A 145 -1.29 8.40 -2.66
CA PHE A 145 -1.03 8.13 -1.24
C PHE A 145 -0.44 9.33 -0.48
N VAL A 146 0.43 10.12 -1.13
CA VAL A 146 1.00 11.34 -0.55
C VAL A 146 -0.06 12.42 -0.38
N ILE A 147 -0.84 12.67 -1.43
CA ILE A 147 -1.80 13.78 -1.50
C ILE A 147 -3.11 13.47 -0.75
N GLY A 148 -3.50 12.19 -0.68
CA GLY A 148 -4.74 11.73 -0.07
C GLY A 148 -4.98 12.27 1.34
N PRO A 149 -4.09 12.00 2.32
CA PRO A 149 -4.23 12.51 3.68
C PRO A 149 -4.33 14.05 3.74
N GLY A 150 -3.54 14.75 2.92
CA GLY A 150 -3.56 16.21 2.83
C GLY A 150 -4.92 16.76 2.39
N ILE A 151 -5.49 16.21 1.31
CA ILE A 151 -6.83 16.56 0.84
C ILE A 151 -7.87 16.20 1.92
N GLY A 152 -7.74 15.02 2.53
CA GLY A 152 -8.65 14.55 3.57
C GLY A 152 -8.73 15.50 4.77
N GLY A 153 -7.59 15.78 5.40
CA GLY A 153 -7.53 16.67 6.56
C GLY A 153 -7.81 18.15 6.25
N PHE A 154 -7.61 18.59 5.00
CA PHE A 154 -8.05 19.94 4.60
C PHE A 154 -9.56 20.00 4.44
N LEU A 155 -10.17 19.06 3.71
CA LEU A 155 -11.60 19.08 3.43
C LEU A 155 -12.47 18.84 4.67
N THR A 156 -11.94 18.19 5.72
CA THR A 156 -12.66 18.06 6.99
C THR A 156 -12.94 19.38 7.68
N THR A 157 -12.18 20.45 7.38
CA THR A 157 -12.44 21.80 7.93
C THR A 157 -13.79 22.36 7.51
N TYR A 158 -14.34 21.87 6.40
CA TYR A 158 -15.68 22.23 5.92
C TYR A 158 -16.76 21.26 6.42
N GLY A 159 -16.36 20.09 6.94
CA GLY A 159 -17.26 19.05 7.45
C GLY A 159 -16.65 17.65 7.36
N LEU A 160 -16.89 16.81 8.39
CA LEU A 160 -16.31 15.47 8.53
C LEU A 160 -16.48 14.58 7.29
N TYR A 161 -17.62 14.68 6.59
CA TYR A 161 -17.96 13.81 5.46
C TYR A 161 -17.60 14.36 4.08
N ILE A 162 -17.23 15.65 3.99
CA ILE A 162 -16.92 16.32 2.72
C ILE A 162 -15.79 15.65 1.93
N PRO A 163 -14.70 15.14 2.54
CA PRO A 163 -13.68 14.39 1.82
C PRO A 163 -14.25 13.22 1.01
N PHE A 164 -15.24 12.52 1.55
CA PHE A 164 -15.84 11.35 0.91
C PHE A 164 -16.81 11.72 -0.21
N TYR A 165 -17.59 12.80 -0.06
CA TYR A 165 -18.38 13.34 -1.18
C TYR A 165 -17.48 13.76 -2.35
N PHE A 166 -16.39 14.45 -2.05
CA PHE A 166 -15.41 14.86 -3.05
C PHE A 166 -14.82 13.64 -3.78
N ALA A 167 -14.41 12.61 -3.04
CA ALA A 167 -13.88 11.38 -3.61
C ALA A 167 -14.92 10.60 -4.43
N ALA A 168 -16.19 10.58 -3.99
CA ALA A 168 -17.28 9.96 -4.74
C ALA A 168 -17.49 10.64 -6.10
N ILE A 169 -17.49 11.98 -6.13
CA ILE A 169 -17.62 12.75 -7.37
C ILE A 169 -16.43 12.46 -8.30
N LEU A 170 -15.19 12.53 -7.80
CA LEU A 170 -14.00 12.28 -8.62
C LEU A 170 -13.93 10.84 -9.16
N SER A 171 -14.29 9.86 -8.34
CA SER A 171 -14.32 8.46 -8.77
C SER A 171 -15.43 8.19 -9.79
N PHE A 172 -16.59 8.83 -9.65
CA PHE A 172 -17.66 8.76 -10.64
C PHE A 172 -17.27 9.43 -11.96
N LEU A 173 -16.65 10.61 -11.92
CA LEU A 173 -16.13 11.27 -13.11
C LEU A 173 -15.06 10.42 -13.80
N SER A 174 -14.19 9.76 -13.03
CA SER A 174 -13.21 8.82 -13.56
C SER A 174 -13.85 7.60 -14.21
N PHE A 175 -14.93 7.08 -13.61
CA PHE A 175 -15.73 6.04 -14.24
C PHE A 175 -16.28 6.49 -15.59
N LEU A 176 -16.88 7.69 -15.67
CA LEU A 176 -17.41 8.21 -16.93
C LEU A 176 -16.29 8.39 -17.98
N LEU A 177 -15.16 8.97 -17.59
CA LEU A 177 -14.00 9.11 -18.49
C LEU A 177 -13.49 7.76 -18.97
N SER A 178 -13.36 6.77 -18.08
CA SER A 178 -12.98 5.41 -18.45
C SER A 178 -14.00 4.78 -19.39
N PHE A 179 -15.29 4.92 -19.08
CA PHE A 179 -16.37 4.33 -19.85
C PHE A 179 -16.36 4.80 -21.31
N PHE A 180 -16.21 6.10 -21.53
CA PHE A 180 -16.23 6.68 -22.87
C PHE A 180 -14.88 6.62 -23.59
N LEU A 181 -13.75 6.77 -22.88
CA LEU A 181 -12.44 7.01 -23.51
C LEU A 181 -11.47 5.84 -23.38
N LEU A 182 -11.61 4.97 -22.39
CA LEU A 182 -10.69 3.84 -22.22
C LEU A 182 -11.02 2.75 -23.26
N PRO A 183 -10.06 2.36 -24.12
CA PRO A 183 -10.26 1.23 -25.03
C PRO A 183 -10.12 -0.09 -24.28
N GLU A 184 -10.77 -1.15 -24.78
CA GLU A 184 -10.43 -2.52 -24.35
C GLU A 184 -9.07 -2.90 -24.95
N THR A 185 -8.14 -3.32 -24.10
CA THR A 185 -6.75 -3.64 -24.50
C THR A 185 -6.53 -5.14 -24.67
N LEU A 186 -7.41 -5.97 -24.12
CA LEU A 186 -7.30 -7.41 -24.25
C LEU A 186 -7.58 -7.83 -25.71
N GLU A 187 -6.55 -8.32 -26.41
CA GLU A 187 -6.75 -8.91 -27.74
C GLU A 187 -7.64 -10.16 -27.65
N LYS A 188 -8.73 -10.21 -28.43
CA LYS A 188 -9.67 -11.35 -28.50
C LYS A 188 -9.01 -12.71 -28.80
N LYS A 189 -7.74 -12.73 -29.22
CA LYS A 189 -7.01 -13.93 -29.65
C LYS A 189 -6.42 -14.74 -28.49
N THR A 190 -6.40 -14.20 -27.27
CA THR A 190 -5.92 -14.92 -26.08
C THR A 190 -7.09 -15.60 -25.36
N GLN A 191 -7.86 -16.42 -26.08
CA GLN A 191 -8.69 -17.43 -25.42
C GLN A 191 -7.78 -18.57 -24.98
N MET A 192 -7.39 -18.54 -23.70
CA MET A 192 -6.81 -19.64 -22.92
C MET A 192 -5.74 -20.46 -23.67
N THR A 193 -4.51 -19.95 -23.69
CA THR A 193 -3.35 -20.82 -23.95
C THR A 193 -3.31 -21.88 -22.84
N LYS A 194 -3.06 -23.15 -23.20
CA LYS A 194 -3.11 -24.37 -22.36
C LYS A 194 -2.41 -24.35 -20.97
N ALA A 195 -1.79 -23.25 -20.55
CA ALA A 195 -1.28 -23.04 -19.21
C ALA A 195 -2.37 -22.71 -18.16
N ASP A 196 -3.58 -22.31 -18.59
CA ASP A 196 -4.69 -21.89 -17.72
C ASP A 196 -5.50 -23.05 -17.08
N THR A 197 -5.16 -24.31 -17.34
CA THR A 197 -5.90 -25.48 -16.81
C THR A 197 -5.37 -26.01 -15.47
N ALA A 198 -4.24 -25.50 -14.96
CA ALA A 198 -3.80 -25.85 -13.62
C ALA A 198 -4.69 -25.13 -12.60
N THR A 199 -5.46 -25.88 -11.81
CA THR A 199 -6.19 -25.32 -10.67
C THR A 199 -5.18 -24.56 -9.79
N PRO A 200 -5.28 -23.23 -9.70
CA PRO A 200 -4.30 -22.46 -8.95
C PRO A 200 -4.40 -22.89 -7.48
N GLN A 201 -3.24 -23.17 -6.90
CA GLN A 201 -3.17 -23.55 -5.50
C GLN A 201 -3.84 -22.47 -4.63
N PRO A 202 -4.67 -22.84 -3.65
CA PRO A 202 -5.23 -21.91 -2.69
C PRO A 202 -4.13 -21.03 -2.06
N MET A 203 -4.44 -19.76 -1.79
CA MET A 203 -3.49 -18.80 -1.18
C MET A 203 -2.83 -19.38 0.09
N VAL A 204 -3.62 -20.11 0.90
CA VAL A 204 -3.11 -20.76 2.12
C VAL A 204 -2.03 -21.79 1.81
N GLN A 205 -2.18 -22.60 0.76
CA GLN A 205 -1.17 -23.58 0.37
C GLN A 205 0.10 -22.90 -0.16
N GLN A 206 -0.05 -21.79 -0.90
CA GLN A 206 1.09 -21.00 -1.38
C GLN A 206 1.89 -20.38 -0.21
N LEU A 207 1.21 -19.87 0.80
CA LEU A 207 1.82 -19.35 2.04
C LEU A 207 2.54 -20.46 2.84
N LEU A 208 1.96 -21.65 2.93
CA LEU A 208 2.62 -22.78 3.60
C LEU A 208 3.89 -23.21 2.84
N ARG A 209 3.84 -23.18 1.50
CA ARG A 209 5.01 -23.45 0.66
C ARG A 209 6.09 -22.38 0.81
N SER A 210 5.73 -21.10 0.94
CA SER A 210 6.69 -19.99 1.04
C SER A 210 7.52 -19.99 2.33
N ILE A 211 7.17 -20.82 3.33
CA ILE A 211 7.98 -20.98 4.54
C ILE A 211 9.21 -21.87 4.27
N ARG A 212 9.17 -22.72 3.23
CA ARG A 212 10.20 -23.74 2.94
C ARG A 212 11.17 -23.34 1.82
N VAL A 213 11.03 -22.14 1.26
CA VAL A 213 11.80 -21.64 0.12
C VAL A 213 13.03 -20.82 0.57
N PRO A 214 14.10 -20.74 -0.23
CA PRO A 214 15.33 -20.01 0.14
C PRO A 214 15.11 -18.51 0.38
N TYR A 215 14.08 -17.90 -0.22
CA TYR A 215 13.73 -16.49 -0.09
C TYR A 215 12.71 -16.19 1.04
N VAL A 216 12.45 -17.14 1.95
CA VAL A 216 11.57 -16.93 3.13
C VAL A 216 12.01 -15.75 4.00
N VAL A 217 13.32 -15.48 4.06
CA VAL A 217 13.85 -14.41 4.90
C VAL A 217 13.50 -13.03 4.40
N PRO A 218 13.79 -12.66 3.14
CA PRO A 218 13.33 -11.37 2.62
C PRO A 218 11.81 -11.25 2.65
N LEU A 219 11.04 -12.34 2.49
CA LEU A 219 9.59 -12.31 2.71
C LEU A 219 9.22 -11.99 4.17
N LEU A 220 9.89 -12.59 5.16
CA LEU A 220 9.68 -12.26 6.57
C LEU A 220 10.01 -10.79 6.87
N LEU A 221 11.06 -10.23 6.27
CA LEU A 221 11.38 -8.81 6.39
C LEU A 221 10.27 -7.95 5.81
N VAL A 222 9.67 -8.35 4.68
CA VAL A 222 8.50 -7.69 4.11
C VAL A 222 7.37 -7.62 5.11
N PHE A 223 7.06 -8.75 5.75
CA PHE A 223 6.01 -8.80 6.75
C PHE A 223 6.35 -7.92 7.97
N LEU A 224 7.56 -8.01 8.52
CA LEU A 224 7.95 -7.24 9.71
C LEU A 224 7.87 -5.72 9.49
N TYR A 225 8.44 -5.20 8.40
CA TYR A 225 8.37 -3.77 8.13
C TYR A 225 6.93 -3.33 7.80
N SER A 226 6.16 -4.18 7.12
CA SER A 226 4.76 -3.88 6.78
C SER A 226 3.91 -3.82 8.04
N VAL A 227 4.06 -4.76 8.98
CA VAL A 227 3.37 -4.72 10.28
C VAL A 227 3.65 -3.41 11.00
N SER A 228 4.92 -3.01 11.13
CA SER A 228 5.28 -1.73 11.76
C SER A 228 4.67 -0.54 11.03
N LEU A 229 4.78 -0.49 9.69
CA LEU A 229 4.24 0.62 8.90
C LEU A 229 2.72 0.74 9.07
N TYR A 230 1.98 -0.36 8.99
CA TYR A 230 0.53 -0.32 9.11
C TYR A 230 0.04 -0.15 10.56
N ILE A 231 0.81 -0.55 11.57
CA ILE A 231 0.59 -0.10 12.96
C ILE A 231 0.66 1.42 13.02
N PHE A 232 1.72 2.01 12.45
CA PHE A 232 1.88 3.46 12.44
C PHE A 232 0.71 4.13 11.71
N GLU A 233 0.37 3.71 10.49
CA GLU A 233 -0.71 4.34 9.73
C GLU A 233 -2.06 4.27 10.43
N ALA A 234 -2.39 3.15 11.09
CA ALA A 234 -3.67 2.98 11.76
C ALA A 234 -3.76 3.75 13.10
N ILE A 235 -2.65 3.84 13.83
CA ILE A 235 -2.65 4.32 15.21
C ILE A 235 -2.08 5.72 15.35
N PHE A 236 -1.23 6.18 14.44
CA PHE A 236 -0.55 7.47 14.55
C PHE A 236 -1.54 8.61 14.82
N GLY A 237 -2.58 8.74 13.99
CA GLY A 237 -3.59 9.78 14.15
C GLY A 237 -4.29 9.70 15.51
N LEU A 238 -4.67 8.50 15.94
CA LEU A 238 -5.32 8.26 17.24
C LEU A 238 -4.41 8.60 18.42
N PHE A 239 -3.12 8.29 18.29
CA PHE A 239 -2.12 8.57 19.30
C PHE A 239 -1.88 10.07 19.49
N VAL A 240 -1.64 10.79 18.40
CA VAL A 240 -1.34 12.23 18.50
C VAL A 240 -2.57 13.07 18.82
N ASP A 241 -3.76 12.63 18.42
CA ASP A 241 -5.03 13.21 18.86
C ASP A 241 -5.21 13.04 20.37
N LYS A 242 -5.17 11.79 20.87
CA LYS A 242 -5.40 11.49 22.29
C LYS A 242 -4.33 12.04 23.23
N GLN A 243 -3.06 12.07 22.81
CA GLN A 243 -1.94 12.52 23.67
C GLN A 243 -1.65 14.01 23.56
N PHE A 244 -1.86 14.60 22.39
CA PHE A 244 -1.40 15.96 22.09
C PHE A 244 -2.48 16.88 21.51
N GLY A 245 -3.72 16.39 21.34
CA GLY A 245 -4.84 17.17 20.82
C GLY A 245 -4.70 17.55 19.35
N TYR A 246 -3.99 16.75 18.55
CA TYR A 246 -3.78 17.05 17.13
C TYR A 246 -5.10 17.02 16.36
N THR A 247 -5.34 18.06 15.57
CA THR A 247 -6.49 18.09 14.67
C THR A 247 -6.26 17.21 13.44
N ALA A 248 -7.32 16.91 12.69
CA ALA A 248 -7.22 16.24 11.40
C ALA A 248 -6.25 16.94 10.42
N LYS A 249 -6.14 18.28 10.51
CA LYS A 249 -5.21 19.08 9.72
C LYS A 249 -3.76 18.87 10.13
N ASP A 250 -3.48 18.77 11.44
CA ASP A 250 -2.11 18.53 11.94
C ASP A 250 -1.63 17.13 11.56
N ILE A 251 -2.49 16.12 11.73
CA ILE A 251 -2.23 14.74 11.31
C ILE A 251 -1.95 14.68 9.81
N ALA A 252 -2.81 15.32 9.01
CA ALA A 252 -2.65 15.38 7.56
C ALA A 252 -1.35 16.07 7.14
N LEU A 253 -0.96 17.17 7.78
CA LEU A 253 0.32 17.84 7.51
C LEU A 253 1.51 16.92 7.78
N VAL A 254 1.53 16.23 8.93
CA VAL A 254 2.63 15.33 9.27
C VAL A 254 2.75 14.19 8.26
N ILE A 255 1.65 13.49 7.96
CA ILE A 255 1.67 12.35 7.04
C ILE A 255 2.02 12.80 5.62
N THR A 256 1.45 13.91 5.14
CA THR A 256 1.66 14.40 3.76
C THR A 256 3.10 14.84 3.55
N ILE A 257 3.66 15.62 4.48
CA ILE A 257 5.05 16.07 4.40
C ILE A 257 5.99 14.87 4.49
N ALA A 258 5.76 13.95 5.42
CA ALA A 258 6.59 12.75 5.56
C ALA A 258 6.55 11.85 4.33
N ALA A 259 5.38 11.65 3.73
CA ALA A 259 5.22 10.88 2.51
C ALA A 259 5.86 11.57 1.30
N PHE A 260 5.76 12.90 1.20
CA PHE A 260 6.42 13.65 0.14
C PHE A 260 7.95 13.56 0.26
N VAL A 261 8.49 13.81 1.46
CA VAL A 261 9.92 13.71 1.74
C VAL A 261 10.44 12.31 1.48
N SER A 262 9.72 11.27 1.90
CA SER A 262 10.14 9.89 1.68
C SER A 262 10.22 9.52 0.20
N VAL A 263 9.22 9.92 -0.61
CA VAL A 263 9.25 9.70 -2.06
C VAL A 263 10.41 10.44 -2.72
N MET A 264 10.64 11.71 -2.35
CA MET A 264 11.78 12.48 -2.88
C MET A 264 13.12 11.82 -2.54
N VAL A 265 13.31 11.43 -1.27
CA VAL A 265 14.54 10.78 -0.83
C VAL A 265 14.69 9.41 -1.49
N GLN A 266 13.62 8.62 -1.60
CA GLN A 266 13.62 7.32 -2.27
C GLN A 266 14.07 7.47 -3.73
N LEU A 267 13.53 8.43 -4.47
CA LEU A 267 13.87 8.63 -5.89
C LEU A 267 15.31 9.10 -6.09
N LEU A 268 15.80 10.00 -5.24
CA LEU A 268 17.11 10.64 -5.41
C LEU A 268 18.27 9.85 -4.79
N LEU A 269 18.06 9.19 -3.64
CA LEU A 269 19.14 8.61 -2.85
C LEU A 269 19.22 7.08 -2.93
N THR A 270 18.16 6.34 -3.27
CA THR A 270 18.18 4.86 -3.18
C THR A 270 19.32 4.24 -3.99
N ASN A 271 19.42 4.55 -5.29
CA ASN A 271 20.45 3.97 -6.16
C ASN A 271 21.86 4.37 -5.72
N LYS A 272 22.03 5.64 -5.30
CA LYS A 272 23.31 6.15 -4.81
C LYS A 272 23.74 5.38 -3.56
N LEU A 273 22.86 5.29 -2.56
CA LEU A 273 23.11 4.57 -1.30
C LEU A 273 23.44 3.08 -1.56
N VAL A 274 22.68 2.42 -2.42
CA VAL A 274 22.91 1.02 -2.78
C VAL A 274 24.26 0.83 -3.48
N SER A 275 24.66 1.73 -4.39
CA SER A 275 25.97 1.64 -5.05
C SER A 275 27.15 1.83 -4.10
N PHE A 276 27.01 2.64 -3.04
CA PHE A 276 28.07 2.90 -2.08
C PHE A 276 28.18 1.81 -1.00
N PHE A 277 27.04 1.35 -0.46
CA PHE A 277 27.02 0.49 0.72
C PHE A 277 26.58 -0.95 0.43
N GLY A 278 25.92 -1.20 -0.71
CA GLY A 278 25.34 -2.49 -1.08
C GLY A 278 23.96 -2.75 -0.48
N ASP A 279 23.20 -3.66 -1.11
CA ASP A 279 21.81 -4.00 -0.79
C ASP A 279 21.61 -4.30 0.71
N LEU A 280 22.38 -5.23 1.27
CA LEU A 280 22.21 -5.71 2.65
C LEU A 280 22.47 -4.63 3.72
N LYS A 281 23.49 -3.79 3.53
CA LYS A 281 23.81 -2.74 4.51
C LYS A 281 22.74 -1.67 4.54
N ILE A 282 22.20 -1.28 3.37
CA ILE A 282 21.10 -0.31 3.30
C ILE A 282 19.81 -0.90 3.86
N MET A 283 19.51 -2.17 3.59
CA MET A 283 18.37 -2.86 4.21
C MET A 283 18.47 -2.86 5.73
N ASN A 284 19.64 -3.18 6.28
CA ASN A 284 19.82 -3.17 7.74
C ASN A 284 19.77 -1.74 8.32
N GLY A 285 20.38 -0.77 7.65
CA GLY A 285 20.37 0.62 8.08
C GLY A 285 18.96 1.24 8.08
N THR A 286 18.14 0.91 7.09
CA THR A 286 16.74 1.35 7.05
C THR A 286 15.88 0.67 8.13
N MET A 287 16.11 -0.62 8.41
CA MET A 287 15.48 -1.29 9.56
C MET A 287 15.80 -0.59 10.89
N ILE A 288 17.09 -0.28 11.12
CA ILE A 288 17.54 0.44 12.32
C ILE A 288 16.91 1.83 12.38
N ALA A 289 16.93 2.59 11.28
CA ALA A 289 16.33 3.92 11.21
C ALA A 289 14.83 3.91 11.53
N GLY A 290 14.09 2.91 11.03
CA GLY A 290 12.68 2.70 11.36
C GLY A 290 12.46 2.42 12.84
N GLY A 291 13.25 1.52 13.44
CA GLY A 291 13.18 1.21 14.87
C GLY A 291 13.54 2.40 15.76
N VAL A 292 14.58 3.16 15.39
CA VAL A 292 14.98 4.40 16.06
C VAL A 292 13.85 5.42 16.01
N SER A 293 13.21 5.59 14.85
CA SER A 293 12.06 6.49 14.72
C SER A 293 10.93 6.12 15.68
N PHE A 294 10.53 4.84 15.69
CA PHE A 294 9.49 4.34 16.59
C PHE A 294 9.84 4.52 18.06
N PHE A 295 11.10 4.27 18.43
CA PHE A 295 11.58 4.42 19.80
C PHE A 295 11.50 5.87 20.26
N PHE A 296 12.01 6.82 19.47
CA PHE A 296 11.98 8.24 19.85
C PHE A 296 10.56 8.84 19.82
N LEU A 297 9.64 8.29 19.03
CA LEU A 297 8.24 8.69 19.05
C LEU A 297 7.55 8.42 20.41
N LEU A 298 8.07 7.49 21.22
CA LEU A 298 7.55 7.22 22.58
C LEU A 298 7.78 8.38 23.56
N PHE A 299 8.82 9.19 23.34
CA PHE A 299 9.27 10.21 24.29
C PHE A 299 9.03 11.64 23.80
N THR A 300 8.64 11.80 22.54
CA THR A 300 8.55 13.12 21.91
C THR A 300 7.16 13.70 22.04
N THR A 301 7.08 15.02 22.26
CA THR A 301 5.80 15.73 22.40
C THR A 301 5.70 16.97 21.49
N ARG A 302 6.81 17.40 20.87
CA ARG A 302 6.85 18.59 20.02
C ARG A 302 6.48 18.25 18.58
N PHE A 303 5.75 19.13 17.91
CA PHE A 303 5.30 18.94 16.53
C PHE A 303 6.45 18.67 15.55
N TRP A 304 7.48 19.51 15.55
CA TRP A 304 8.58 19.39 14.61
C TRP A 304 9.41 18.12 14.79
N SER A 305 9.53 17.61 16.02
CA SER A 305 10.21 16.33 16.26
C SER A 305 9.35 15.14 15.85
N ILE A 306 8.04 15.18 16.07
CA ILE A 306 7.10 14.16 15.54
C ILE A 306 7.17 14.12 14.02
N LEU A 307 7.16 15.29 13.37
CA LEU A 307 7.28 15.40 11.92
C LEU A 307 8.61 14.80 11.43
N LEU A 308 9.74 15.20 12.03
CA LEU A 308 11.07 14.71 11.64
C LEU A 308 11.19 13.18 11.77
N LEU A 309 10.69 12.62 12.88
CA LEU A 309 10.70 11.17 13.09
C LEU A 309 9.78 10.48 12.10
N THR A 310 8.58 11.01 11.84
CA THR A 310 7.68 10.45 10.82
C THR A 310 8.32 10.47 9.42
N CYS A 311 9.01 11.55 9.06
CA CYS A 311 9.82 11.61 7.83
C CYS A 311 10.89 10.52 7.79
N LEU A 312 11.61 10.30 8.91
CA LEU A 312 12.62 9.25 9.02
C LEU A 312 12.01 7.86 8.83
N LEU A 313 10.88 7.58 9.48
CA LEU A 313 10.17 6.30 9.36
C LEU A 313 9.75 6.02 7.92
N TYR A 314 9.08 6.97 7.28
CA TYR A 314 8.56 6.81 5.92
C TYR A 314 9.71 6.70 4.91
N THR A 315 10.79 7.45 5.13
CA THR A 315 12.00 7.35 4.31
C THR A 315 12.64 5.98 4.44
N ALA A 316 12.76 5.47 5.67
CA ALA A 316 13.32 4.15 5.92
C ALA A 316 12.53 3.03 5.20
N THR A 317 11.21 3.03 5.32
CA THR A 317 10.35 2.01 4.69
C THR A 317 10.29 2.16 3.16
N SER A 318 10.27 3.39 2.64
CA SER A 318 10.24 3.66 1.19
C SER A 318 11.51 3.22 0.46
N ILE A 319 12.70 3.40 1.05
CA ILE A 319 13.97 2.90 0.51
C ILE A 319 14.06 1.38 0.62
N LEU A 320 13.56 0.81 1.71
CA LEU A 320 13.67 -0.63 1.97
C LEU A 320 12.92 -1.48 0.92
N ARG A 321 11.69 -1.08 0.56
CA ARG A 321 10.82 -1.84 -0.36
C ARG A 321 11.46 -2.19 -1.72
N PRO A 322 12.02 -1.24 -2.50
CA PRO A 322 12.65 -1.56 -3.78
C PRO A 322 13.90 -2.44 -3.62
N ILE A 323 14.65 -2.32 -2.52
CA ILE A 323 15.83 -3.15 -2.27
C ILE A 323 15.40 -4.60 -2.00
N ILE A 324 14.37 -4.81 -1.15
CA ILE A 324 13.83 -6.16 -0.94
C ILE A 324 13.29 -6.75 -2.25
N ASN A 325 12.55 -5.97 -3.06
CA ASN A 325 12.06 -6.44 -4.36
C ASN A 325 13.22 -6.87 -5.28
N THR A 326 14.32 -6.13 -5.26
CA THR A 326 15.52 -6.45 -6.04
C THR A 326 16.17 -7.74 -5.55
N VAL A 327 16.33 -7.91 -4.23
CA VAL A 327 16.88 -9.14 -3.63
C VAL A 327 15.98 -10.34 -3.93
N LEU A 328 14.67 -10.19 -3.77
CA LEU A 328 13.69 -11.23 -4.10
C LEU A 328 13.77 -11.63 -5.57
N SER A 329 13.84 -10.67 -6.49
CA SER A 329 13.98 -10.93 -7.93
C SER A 329 15.28 -11.63 -8.29
N LYS A 330 16.41 -11.31 -7.62
CA LYS A 330 17.69 -12.03 -7.79
C LYS A 330 17.63 -13.48 -7.30
N LEU A 331 16.87 -13.75 -6.25
CA LEU A 331 16.67 -15.11 -5.70
C LEU A 331 15.63 -15.91 -6.49
N ALA A 332 14.90 -15.26 -7.40
CA ALA A 332 13.66 -15.81 -7.93
C ALA A 332 13.79 -16.82 -9.05
N ASN A 333 14.98 -17.05 -9.63
CA ASN A 333 15.21 -18.03 -10.71
C ASN A 333 14.01 -18.09 -11.69
N ASN A 334 13.32 -19.23 -11.78
CA ASN A 334 12.15 -19.48 -12.64
C ASN A 334 10.79 -19.21 -11.94
N GLU A 335 10.78 -18.74 -10.70
CA GLU A 335 9.58 -18.54 -9.86
C GLU A 335 9.24 -17.04 -9.62
N GLN A 336 9.63 -16.14 -10.54
CA GLN A 336 9.40 -14.68 -10.42
C GLN A 336 7.94 -14.32 -10.08
N GLY A 337 6.98 -14.96 -10.77
CA GLY A 337 5.55 -14.73 -10.52
C GLY A 337 5.10 -15.19 -9.14
N PHE A 338 5.57 -16.34 -8.67
CA PHE A 338 5.26 -16.84 -7.33
C PHE A 338 5.85 -15.92 -6.25
N ILE A 339 7.09 -15.47 -6.42
CA ILE A 339 7.76 -14.57 -5.47
C ILE A 339 7.10 -13.20 -5.44
N ALA A 340 6.74 -12.63 -6.58
CA ALA A 340 5.98 -11.39 -6.63
C ALA A 340 4.62 -11.54 -5.94
N GLY A 341 3.93 -12.67 -6.14
CA GLY A 341 2.69 -13.01 -5.45
C GLY A 341 2.86 -13.10 -3.94
N MET A 342 3.90 -13.82 -3.47
CA MET A 342 4.21 -13.95 -2.04
C MET A 342 4.64 -12.63 -1.42
N ASN A 343 5.41 -11.80 -2.12
CA ASN A 343 5.75 -10.46 -1.65
C ASN A 343 4.48 -9.64 -1.35
N ASN A 344 3.54 -9.61 -2.29
CA ASN A 344 2.24 -8.93 -2.09
C ASN A 344 1.41 -9.57 -0.97
N ALA A 345 1.44 -10.90 -0.85
CA ALA A 345 0.73 -11.60 0.23
C ALA A 345 1.29 -11.23 1.61
N TYR A 346 2.62 -11.16 1.77
CA TYR A 346 3.25 -10.78 3.03
C TYR A 346 3.03 -9.30 3.37
N VAL A 347 3.00 -8.39 2.38
CA VAL A 347 2.54 -7.01 2.59
C VAL A 347 1.10 -6.98 3.08
N SER A 348 0.21 -7.76 2.45
CA SER A 348 -1.21 -7.81 2.82
C SER A 348 -1.41 -8.42 4.22
N LEU A 349 -0.62 -9.42 4.61
CA LEU A 349 -0.61 -9.93 5.98
C LEU A 349 -0.18 -8.84 6.97
N GLY A 350 0.80 -8.01 6.61
CA GLY A 350 1.19 -6.85 7.42
C GLY A 350 0.07 -5.81 7.56
N SER A 351 -0.68 -5.52 6.49
CA SER A 351 -1.81 -4.59 6.51
C SER A 351 -3.05 -5.12 7.24
N ILE A 352 -3.11 -6.43 7.50
CA ILE A 352 -4.13 -7.05 8.36
C ILE A 352 -3.66 -7.06 9.81
N VAL A 353 -2.50 -7.67 10.06
CA VAL A 353 -1.98 -7.90 11.41
C VAL A 353 -1.61 -6.59 12.10
N GLY A 354 -0.99 -5.66 11.38
CA GLY A 354 -0.53 -4.38 11.94
C GLY A 354 -1.66 -3.57 12.58
N PRO A 355 -2.70 -3.17 11.82
CA PRO A 355 -3.79 -2.38 12.37
C PRO A 355 -4.60 -3.11 13.45
N ILE A 356 -4.83 -4.42 13.32
CA ILE A 356 -5.54 -5.20 14.36
C ILE A 356 -4.75 -5.20 15.68
N LEU A 357 -3.46 -5.55 15.62
CA LEU A 357 -2.61 -5.55 16.81
C LEU A 357 -2.46 -4.13 17.37
N GLY A 358 -2.23 -3.15 16.51
CA GLY A 358 -2.10 -1.74 16.90
C GLY A 358 -3.35 -1.24 17.61
N GLY A 359 -4.54 -1.58 17.11
CA GLY A 359 -5.80 -1.17 17.70
C GLY A 359 -6.04 -1.77 19.08
N ILE A 360 -5.87 -3.10 19.20
CA ILE A 360 -6.00 -3.81 20.48
C ILE A 360 -5.01 -3.26 21.52
N LEU A 361 -3.76 -3.05 21.12
CA LEU A 361 -2.72 -2.55 22.02
C LEU A 361 -2.95 -1.09 22.41
N PHE A 362 -3.48 -0.26 21.50
CA PHE A 362 -3.82 1.12 21.77
C PHE A 362 -4.85 1.27 22.89
N ASP A 363 -5.84 0.37 22.92
CA ASP A 363 -6.88 0.34 23.95
C ASP A 363 -6.33 -0.04 25.33
N ILE A 364 -5.33 -0.93 25.37
CA ILE A 364 -4.62 -1.28 26.61
C ILE A 364 -3.73 -0.12 27.07
N ASN A 365 -2.90 0.39 26.16
CA ASN A 365 -2.02 1.52 26.40
C ASN A 365 -1.61 2.17 25.07
N THR A 366 -1.78 3.49 24.96
CA THR A 366 -1.51 4.25 23.73
C THR A 366 -0.07 4.11 23.20
N TYR A 367 0.90 3.78 24.06
CA TYR A 367 2.31 3.62 23.68
C TYR A 367 2.69 2.21 23.22
N PHE A 368 1.92 1.17 23.59
CA PHE A 368 2.24 -0.22 23.23
C PHE A 368 2.33 -0.51 21.72
N PRO A 369 1.49 0.08 20.85
CA PRO A 369 1.61 -0.08 19.41
C PRO A 369 3.01 0.32 18.90
N TYR A 370 3.58 1.40 19.44
CA TYR A 370 4.91 1.86 19.06
C TYR A 370 6.02 0.93 19.55
N VAL A 371 5.87 0.35 20.74
CA VAL A 371 6.81 -0.66 21.27
C VAL A 371 6.85 -1.89 20.35
N ILE A 372 5.70 -2.39 19.88
CA ILE A 372 5.67 -3.49 18.90
C ILE A 372 6.36 -3.08 17.58
N GLY A 373 6.15 -1.84 17.12
CA GLY A 373 6.86 -1.30 15.96
C GLY A 373 8.39 -1.35 16.14
N VAL A 374 8.90 -0.94 17.30
CA VAL A 374 10.34 -1.05 17.66
C VAL A 374 10.79 -2.51 17.59
N LEU A 375 10.07 -3.42 18.26
CA LEU A 375 10.44 -4.83 18.34
C LEU A 375 10.45 -5.50 16.96
N ALA A 376 9.50 -5.18 16.08
CA ALA A 376 9.45 -5.72 14.72
C ALA A 376 10.63 -5.23 13.85
N PHE A 377 11.01 -3.96 13.95
CA PHE A 377 12.21 -3.43 13.27
C PHE A 377 13.51 -4.05 13.82
N LEU A 378 13.63 -4.17 15.15
CA LEU A 378 14.78 -4.80 15.80
C LEU A 378 14.90 -6.28 15.40
N ALA A 379 13.79 -7.02 15.37
CA ALA A 379 13.77 -8.40 14.90
C ALA A 379 14.28 -8.51 13.46
N GLY A 380 13.86 -7.58 12.57
CA GLY A 380 14.36 -7.51 11.20
C GLY A 380 15.87 -7.28 11.11
N THR A 381 16.40 -6.35 11.91
CA THR A 381 17.85 -6.07 12.01
C THR A 381 18.64 -7.29 12.50
N VAL A 382 18.18 -7.94 13.56
CA VAL A 382 18.82 -9.15 14.10
C VAL A 382 18.81 -10.27 13.05
N PHE A 383 17.69 -10.48 12.37
CA PHE A 383 17.56 -11.53 11.38
C PHE A 383 18.45 -11.32 10.16
N LEU A 384 18.59 -10.07 9.70
CA LEU A 384 19.54 -9.69 8.64
C LEU A 384 20.99 -9.95 9.04
N THR A 385 21.35 -9.62 10.28
CA THR A 385 22.71 -9.78 10.80
C THR A 385 23.05 -11.27 10.98
N TRP A 386 22.12 -12.06 11.51
CA TRP A 386 22.32 -13.48 11.78
C TRP A 386 22.41 -14.32 10.49
N LYS A 387 21.59 -14.01 9.48
CA LYS A 387 21.51 -14.80 8.24
C LYS A 387 22.29 -14.23 7.05
N HIS A 388 23.21 -13.29 7.29
CA HIS A 388 24.01 -12.59 6.26
C HIS A 388 24.65 -13.53 5.21
N ARG A 389 25.01 -14.77 5.60
CA ARG A 389 25.62 -15.77 4.69
C ARG A 389 24.64 -16.42 3.70
N SER A 390 23.33 -16.39 3.98
CA SER A 390 22.31 -17.04 3.13
C SER A 390 21.74 -16.16 2.02
N PHE A 391 22.12 -14.87 1.99
CA PHE A 391 21.67 -13.89 1.00
C PHE A 391 22.66 -13.63 -0.13
N ILE A 392 23.89 -14.13 -0.01
CA ILE A 392 24.92 -13.97 -1.03
C ILE A 392 24.83 -15.21 -1.93
N PRO A 393 24.29 -15.11 -3.16
CA PRO A 393 24.53 -16.16 -4.14
C PRO A 393 26.05 -16.23 -4.30
N THR A 394 26.63 -17.40 -4.03
CA THR A 394 28.03 -17.68 -4.34
C THR A 394 28.26 -17.30 -5.79
N ARG A 395 29.02 -16.22 -6.06
CA ARG A 395 29.56 -15.96 -7.39
C ARG A 395 30.29 -17.24 -7.78
N SER A 396 29.80 -17.97 -8.79
CA SER A 396 30.59 -19.03 -9.40
C SER A 396 31.85 -18.34 -9.91
N LYS A 397 33.00 -18.72 -9.36
CA LYS A 397 34.28 -18.43 -9.99
C LYS A 397 34.24 -19.16 -11.33
N SER A 398 34.09 -18.41 -12.42
CA SER A 398 34.54 -18.83 -13.75
C SER A 398 35.93 -18.26 -13.95
#